data_AF-A0A6A6TDF5-F1
#
_entry.id   AF-A0A6A6TDF5-F1
#
_cell.length_a   1.000
_cell.length_b   1.000
_cell.length_c   1.000
_cell.angle_alpha   90.00
_cell.angle_beta   90.00
_cell.angle_gamma   90.00
#
_symmetry.space_group_name_H-M   'P 1'
#
loop_
_entity.id
_entity.type
_entity.pdbx_description
1 polymer ?
#
loop_
_entity_poly.entity_id
_entity_poly.type
_entity_poly.pdbx_seq_one_letter_code
_entity_poly.pdbx_strand_id
1 'polypeptide(L)'
;MDAVYSSLDLSGSKVRLVKLRSEFHNDDVISCDLFIADLGAGAAFVALSYAWGDAEITEEIYVNGVSFQATVNLVAYLKRRRELHDSGLEMHTLPIWIDAICINQSDKQEKNSQVPLMRDIYRKAAKVIAWIG
;
A
#
# COMPACT_ATOMS: atom_id res chain seq x y z
N MET A 1 4.54 -0.13 -20.36
CA MET A 1 4.01 0.70 -19.26
C MET A 1 3.30 -0.24 -18.33
N ASP A 2 3.67 -0.26 -17.05
CA ASP A 2 2.98 -1.04 -16.04
C ASP A 2 1.63 -0.35 -15.76
N ALA A 3 0.52 -1.04 -16.02
CA ALA A 3 -0.82 -0.45 -15.97
C ALA A 3 -1.25 -0.06 -14.56
N VAL A 4 -0.59 -0.60 -13.53
CA VAL A 4 -0.87 -0.30 -12.12
C VAL A 4 -0.39 1.10 -11.74
N TYR A 5 0.77 1.53 -12.26
CA TYR A 5 1.51 2.67 -11.72
C TYR A 5 1.39 3.92 -12.59
N SER A 6 0.85 4.98 -12.00
CA SER A 6 0.99 6.34 -12.54
C SER A 6 2.44 6.83 -12.38
N SER A 7 2.91 7.61 -13.35
CA SER A 7 4.26 8.21 -13.30
C SER A 7 4.43 9.06 -12.05
N LEU A 8 5.56 8.88 -11.35
CA LEU A 8 5.87 9.57 -10.12
C LEU A 8 7.00 10.57 -10.36
N ASP A 9 6.91 11.77 -9.77
CA ASP A 9 8.03 12.70 -9.76
C ASP A 9 9.11 12.19 -8.78
N LEU A 10 10.19 11.65 -9.35
CA LEU A 10 11.28 11.01 -8.61
C LEU A 10 12.18 12.01 -7.87
N SER A 11 12.01 13.32 -8.09
CA SER A 11 12.82 14.36 -7.47
C SER A 11 12.21 14.94 -6.18
N GLY A 12 10.97 14.56 -5.85
CA GLY A 12 10.17 15.20 -4.81
C GLY A 12 9.81 14.31 -3.62
N SER A 13 8.94 14.85 -2.77
CA SER A 13 8.34 14.19 -1.61
C SER A 13 7.08 13.38 -1.95
N LYS A 14 6.90 13.03 -3.23
CA LYS A 14 5.74 12.29 -3.70
C LYS A 14 5.90 10.81 -3.36
N VAL A 15 4.81 10.21 -2.92
CA VAL A 15 4.69 8.77 -2.64
C VAL A 15 3.34 8.30 -3.14
N ARG A 16 3.17 6.98 -3.32
CA ARG A 16 1.83 6.41 -3.51
C ARG A 16 1.27 5.93 -2.18
N LEU A 17 -0.05 5.96 -2.05
CA LEU A 17 -0.78 5.42 -0.92
C LEU A 17 -1.91 4.53 -1.42
N VAL A 18 -2.25 3.53 -0.62
CA VAL A 18 -3.30 2.55 -0.89
C VAL A 18 -4.54 2.89 -0.08
N LYS A 19 -5.70 2.88 -0.72
CA LYS A 19 -7.01 2.89 -0.05
C LYS A 19 -7.75 1.60 -0.39
N LEU A 20 -8.13 0.84 0.64
CA LEU A 20 -8.95 -0.36 0.43
C LEU A 20 -10.34 0.04 -0.06
N ARG A 21 -10.87 -0.73 -1.02
CA ARG A 21 -12.27 -0.59 -1.44
C ARG A 21 -13.15 -1.48 -0.57
N SER A 22 -14.32 -0.96 -0.17
CA SER A 22 -15.34 -1.71 0.57
C SER A 22 -16.27 -2.52 -0.34
N GLU A 23 -16.11 -2.45 -1.66
CA GLU A 23 -16.97 -3.19 -2.59
C GLU A 23 -16.66 -4.68 -2.55
N PHE A 24 -17.65 -5.48 -2.14
CA PHE A 24 -17.62 -6.93 -2.25
C PHE A 24 -17.78 -7.30 -3.73
N HIS A 25 -16.67 -7.65 -4.40
CA HIS A 25 -16.80 -8.57 -5.53
C HIS A 25 -17.16 -9.95 -4.98
N ASN A 26 -17.90 -10.74 -5.77
CA ASN A 26 -18.50 -12.02 -5.39
C ASN A 26 -17.52 -13.09 -4.83
N ASP A 27 -16.21 -12.82 -4.75
CA ASP A 27 -15.15 -13.77 -4.43
C ASP A 27 -14.26 -13.37 -3.24
N ASP A 28 -14.65 -12.38 -2.42
CA ASP A 28 -13.90 -11.90 -1.23
C ASP A 28 -12.48 -11.34 -1.52
N VAL A 29 -12.10 -11.24 -2.80
CA VAL A 29 -10.78 -10.78 -3.25
C VAL A 29 -10.55 -9.32 -2.86
N ILE A 30 -9.33 -9.03 -2.39
CA ILE A 30 -8.93 -7.67 -2.01
C ILE A 30 -8.83 -6.79 -3.25
N SER A 31 -9.49 -5.63 -3.20
CA SER A 31 -9.35 -4.55 -4.16
C SER A 31 -8.96 -3.25 -3.48
N CYS A 32 -8.08 -2.49 -4.12
CA CYS A 32 -7.63 -1.21 -3.60
C CYS A 32 -7.34 -0.18 -4.69
N ASP A 33 -7.43 1.08 -4.30
CA ASP A 33 -7.00 2.24 -5.09
C ASP A 33 -5.58 2.63 -4.71
N LEU A 34 -4.76 2.89 -5.72
CA LEU A 34 -3.41 3.40 -5.59
C LEU A 34 -3.35 4.80 -6.18
N PHE A 35 -3.01 5.79 -5.35
CA PHE A 35 -2.98 7.20 -5.74
C PHE A 35 -1.75 7.92 -5.18
N ILE A 36 -1.37 9.03 -5.81
CA ILE A 36 -0.19 9.82 -5.43
C ILE A 36 -0.57 10.80 -4.31
N ALA A 37 0.27 10.86 -3.29
CA ALA A 37 0.22 11.83 -2.21
C ALA A 37 1.56 12.57 -2.07
N ASP A 38 1.55 13.69 -1.36
CA ASP A 38 2.73 14.49 -1.07
C ASP A 38 3.02 14.48 0.43
N LEU A 39 4.18 13.94 0.82
CA LEU A 39 4.63 13.94 2.22
C LEU A 39 4.89 15.36 2.76
N GLY A 40 5.08 16.35 1.90
CA GLY A 40 5.26 17.76 2.27
C GLY A 40 3.94 18.47 2.60
N ALA A 41 2.82 18.00 2.06
CA ALA A 41 1.52 18.64 2.19
C ALA A 41 0.73 18.22 3.45
N GLY A 42 1.33 17.39 4.33
CA GLY A 42 0.71 16.96 5.58
C GLY A 42 -0.40 15.92 5.40
N ALA A 43 -0.35 15.10 4.35
CA ALA A 43 -1.31 14.00 4.16
C ALA A 43 -1.28 13.05 5.38
N ALA A 44 -2.45 12.74 5.94
CA ALA A 44 -2.58 11.75 7.01
C ALA A 44 -2.68 10.34 6.41
N PHE A 45 -1.75 9.46 6.81
CA PHE A 45 -1.71 8.07 6.35
C PHE A 45 -1.08 7.17 7.41
N VAL A 46 -1.27 5.87 7.24
CA VAL A 46 -0.65 4.82 8.05
C VAL A 46 0.50 4.20 7.26
N ALA A 47 1.64 3.91 7.89
CA ALA A 47 2.67 3.08 7.29
C ALA A 47 2.56 1.64 7.81
N LEU A 48 2.65 0.66 6.91
CA LEU A 48 2.73 -0.76 7.29
C LEU A 48 4.21 -1.18 7.41
N SER A 49 4.56 -1.78 8.53
CA SER A 49 5.81 -2.48 8.75
C SER A 49 5.50 -3.96 8.94
N TYR A 50 5.99 -4.80 8.03
CA TYR A 50 5.66 -6.22 8.00
C TYR A 50 6.80 -7.03 7.40
N ALA A 51 6.86 -8.32 7.74
CA ALA A 51 7.73 -9.26 7.04
C ALA A 51 7.09 -9.60 5.69
N TRP A 52 7.84 -9.48 4.59
CA TRP A 52 7.32 -9.79 3.26
C TRP A 52 6.83 -11.25 3.14
N GLY A 53 7.43 -12.17 3.91
CA GLY A 53 7.14 -13.59 3.80
C GLY A 53 7.86 -14.22 2.61
N ASP A 54 7.37 -15.38 2.17
CA ASP A 54 7.86 -16.04 0.97
C ASP A 54 7.32 -15.33 -0.28
N ALA A 55 8.22 -14.87 -1.15
CA ALA A 55 7.86 -14.17 -2.38
C ALA A 55 7.26 -15.10 -3.45
N GLU A 56 7.43 -16.42 -3.32
CA GLU A 56 6.84 -17.40 -4.23
C GLU A 56 5.40 -17.77 -3.82
N ILE A 57 5.02 -17.49 -2.57
CA ILE A 57 3.69 -17.80 -2.05
C ILE A 57 2.84 -16.53 -2.05
N THR A 58 2.06 -16.37 -3.13
CA THR A 58 1.27 -15.17 -3.39
C THR A 58 -0.21 -15.49 -3.59
N GLU A 59 -1.05 -14.48 -3.33
CA GLU A 59 -2.47 -14.44 -3.63
C GLU A 59 -2.73 -13.23 -4.56
N GLU A 60 -3.69 -13.40 -5.47
CA GLU A 60 -4.12 -12.31 -6.36
C GLU A 60 -4.92 -11.26 -5.57
N ILE A 61 -4.59 -10.00 -5.80
CA ILE A 61 -5.39 -8.83 -5.42
C ILE A 61 -5.53 -7.91 -6.63
N TYR A 62 -6.44 -6.94 -6.55
CA TYR A 62 -6.60 -5.92 -7.58
C TYR A 62 -6.14 -4.55 -7.08
N VAL A 63 -5.23 -3.93 -7.82
CA VAL A 63 -4.73 -2.57 -7.58
C VAL A 63 -5.13 -1.71 -8.77
N ASN A 64 -5.97 -0.70 -8.55
CA ASN A 64 -6.57 0.09 -9.64
C ASN A 64 -7.28 -0.77 -10.71
N GLY A 65 -7.85 -1.92 -10.30
CA GLY A 65 -8.53 -2.86 -11.20
C GLY A 65 -7.60 -3.76 -12.01
N VAL A 66 -6.28 -3.69 -11.79
CA VAL A 66 -5.28 -4.55 -12.45
C VAL A 66 -4.84 -5.65 -11.48
N SER A 67 -4.69 -6.88 -11.97
CA SER A 67 -4.20 -8.01 -11.17
C SER A 67 -2.79 -7.74 -10.65
N PHE A 68 -2.59 -8.03 -9.37
CA PHE A 68 -1.33 -7.84 -8.66
C PHE A 68 -1.11 -9.04 -7.73
N GLN A 69 0.08 -9.63 -7.76
CA GLN A 69 0.45 -10.74 -6.88
C GLN A 69 1.05 -10.20 -5.59
N ALA A 70 0.31 -10.34 -4.49
CA ALA A 70 0.77 -9.95 -3.16
C ALA A 70 1.10 -11.20 -2.34
N THR A 71 2.12 -11.13 -1.48
CA THR A 71 2.44 -12.27 -0.61
C THR A 71 1.27 -12.58 0.33
N VAL A 72 1.08 -13.85 0.66
CA VAL A 72 -0.03 -14.28 1.53
C VAL A 72 -0.06 -13.54 2.88
N ASN A 73 1.11 -13.16 3.41
CA ASN A 73 1.20 -12.38 4.64
C ASN A 73 0.63 -10.96 4.47
N LEU A 74 0.91 -10.32 3.33
CA LEU A 74 0.34 -9.01 3.01
C LEU A 74 -1.17 -9.13 2.79
N VAL A 75 -1.63 -10.16 2.09
CA VAL A 75 -3.07 -10.38 1.86
C VAL A 75 -3.83 -10.63 3.16
N ALA A 76 -3.25 -11.40 4.09
CA ALA A 76 -3.81 -11.60 5.43
C ALA A 76 -3.99 -10.27 6.19
N TYR A 77 -2.95 -9.41 6.17
CA TYR A 77 -3.06 -8.06 6.73
C TYR A 77 -4.17 -7.24 6.07
N LEU A 78 -4.28 -7.25 4.74
CA LEU A 78 -5.30 -6.48 4.01
C LEU A 78 -6.72 -6.97 4.31
N LYS A 79 -6.94 -8.28 4.40
CA LYS A 79 -8.23 -8.88 4.83
C LYS A 79 -8.59 -8.42 6.24
N ARG A 80 -7.66 -8.52 7.19
CA ARG A 80 -7.86 -8.05 8.56
C ARG A 80 -8.14 -6.54 8.64
N ARG A 81 -7.43 -5.74 7.84
CA ARG A 81 -7.63 -4.29 7.76
C ARG A 81 -9.02 -3.95 7.22
N ARG A 82 -9.52 -4.69 6.22
CA ARG A 82 -10.87 -4.50 5.64
C ARG A 82 -11.96 -4.77 6.68
N GLU A 83 -11.86 -5.87 7.44
CA GLU A 83 -12.80 -6.17 8.54
C GLU A 83 -12.90 -5.03 9.56
N LEU A 84 -11.75 -4.45 9.92
CA LEU A 84 -11.66 -3.33 10.86
C LEU A 84 -12.12 -1.99 10.24
N HIS A 85 -11.98 -1.83 8.93
CA HIS A 85 -12.50 -0.67 8.22
C HIS A 85 -14.03 -0.65 8.26
N ASP A 86 -14.65 -1.80 8.00
CA ASP A 86 -16.10 -1.93 7.94
C ASP A 86 -16.75 -1.82 9.34
N SER A 87 -15.97 -1.97 10.43
CA SER A 87 -16.44 -1.69 11.79
C SER A 87 -16.59 -0.19 12.12
N GLY A 88 -16.26 0.71 11.18
CA GLY A 88 -16.58 2.14 11.27
C GLY A 88 -15.65 2.98 12.16
N LEU A 89 -14.49 2.47 12.57
CA LEU A 89 -13.51 3.27 13.32
C LEU A 89 -12.71 4.14 12.34
N GLU A 90 -12.73 5.46 12.55
CA GLU A 90 -12.12 6.47 11.67
C GLU A 90 -10.66 6.16 11.31
N MET A 91 -9.88 5.63 12.27
CA MET A 91 -8.47 5.28 12.06
C MET A 91 -8.23 4.21 10.97
N HIS A 92 -9.22 3.35 10.70
CA HIS A 92 -9.08 2.28 9.72
C HIS A 92 -9.36 2.74 8.30
N THR A 93 -9.96 3.93 8.13
CA THR A 93 -10.25 4.58 6.84
C THR A 93 -9.07 5.35 6.25
N LEU A 94 -8.03 5.61 7.05
CA LEU A 94 -6.83 6.29 6.56
C LEU A 94 -6.13 5.46 5.46
N PRO A 95 -5.64 6.12 4.41
CA PRO A 95 -4.78 5.49 3.41
C PRO A 95 -3.54 4.88 4.05
N ILE A 96 -2.99 3.86 3.39
CA ILE A 96 -1.88 3.06 3.91
C ILE A 96 -0.73 3.08 2.91
N TRP A 97 0.47 3.36 3.39
CA TRP A 97 1.69 3.12 2.66
C TRP A 97 2.16 1.68 2.91
N ILE A 98 2.36 0.93 1.83
CA ILE A 98 2.80 -0.46 1.79
C ILE A 98 3.87 -0.53 0.72
N ASP A 99 5.14 -0.76 1.07
CA ASP A 99 6.26 -0.70 0.13
C ASP A 99 6.09 -1.61 -1.10
N ALA A 100 5.59 -2.85 -0.92
CA ALA A 100 5.36 -3.78 -2.01
C ALA A 100 4.36 -3.28 -3.07
N ILE A 101 3.39 -2.45 -2.69
CA ILE A 101 2.35 -1.91 -3.60
C ILE A 101 2.63 -0.45 -4.01
N CYS A 102 3.18 0.35 -3.10
CA CYS A 102 3.35 1.79 -3.30
C CYS A 102 4.59 2.12 -4.16
N ILE A 103 5.59 1.25 -4.13
CA ILE A 103 6.81 1.35 -4.93
C ILE A 103 6.70 0.33 -6.07
N ASN A 104 6.92 0.80 -7.30
CA ASN A 104 7.07 -0.09 -8.45
C ASN A 104 8.37 -0.89 -8.30
N GLN A 105 8.25 -2.13 -7.82
CA GLN A 105 9.38 -3.01 -7.54
C GLN A 105 10.17 -3.40 -8.81
N SER A 106 9.55 -3.31 -9.98
CA SER A 106 10.16 -3.62 -11.28
C SER A 106 10.94 -2.42 -11.85
N ASP A 107 10.66 -1.20 -11.38
CA ASP A 107 11.38 0.01 -11.79
C ASP A 107 12.51 0.32 -10.81
N LYS A 108 13.75 -0.01 -11.23
CA LYS A 108 14.95 0.24 -10.43
C LYS A 108 15.17 1.73 -10.14
N GLN A 109 14.83 2.62 -11.09
CA GLN A 109 15.04 4.05 -10.91
C GLN A 109 14.05 4.59 -9.88
N GLU A 110 12.79 4.20 -9.97
CA GLU A 110 11.78 4.54 -8.97
C GLU A 110 12.17 3.99 -7.59
N LYS A 111 12.49 2.70 -7.51
CA LYS A 111 12.89 2.06 -6.25
C LYS A 111 14.05 2.77 -5.58
N ASN A 112 15.09 3.12 -6.35
CA ASN A 112 16.25 3.86 -5.83
C ASN A 112 15.90 5.27 -5.35
N SER A 113 14.84 5.90 -5.87
CA SER A 113 14.34 7.19 -5.39
C SER A 113 13.45 7.06 -4.14
N GLN A 114 12.64 6.00 -4.04
CA GLN A 114 11.65 5.82 -2.98
C GLN A 114 12.25 5.22 -1.70
N VAL A 115 13.24 4.32 -1.81
CA VAL A 115 13.87 3.69 -0.63
C VAL A 115 14.48 4.74 0.34
N PRO A 116 15.20 5.78 -0.13
CA PRO A 116 15.67 6.85 0.75
C PRO A 116 14.54 7.60 1.49
N LEU A 117 13.34 7.69 0.90
CA LEU A 117 12.19 8.35 1.51
C LEU A 117 11.56 7.54 2.64
N MET A 118 11.86 6.24 2.78
CA MET A 118 11.25 5.37 3.79
C MET A 118 11.37 5.95 5.20
N ARG A 119 12.54 6.53 5.55
CA ARG A 119 12.74 7.20 6.85
C ARG A 119 11.69 8.30 7.07
N ASP A 120 11.45 9.12 6.07
CA ASP A 120 10.50 10.23 6.15
C ASP A 120 9.06 9.75 6.12
N ILE A 121 8.76 8.71 5.35
CA ILE A 121 7.45 8.06 5.29
C ILE A 121 7.06 7.56 6.69
N TYR A 122 7.91 6.75 7.33
CA TYR A 122 7.64 6.25 8.67
C TYR A 122 7.56 7.37 9.71
N ARG A 123 8.43 8.38 9.61
CA ARG A 123 8.43 9.53 10.53
C ARG A 123 7.17 10.39 10.42
N LYS A 124 6.63 10.54 9.21
CA LYS A 124 5.49 11.41 8.91
C LYS A 124 4.15 10.67 8.92
N ALA A 125 4.15 9.34 8.94
CA ALA A 125 2.93 8.56 9.08
C ALA A 125 2.23 8.94 10.39
N ALA A 126 0.91 9.10 10.33
CA ALA A 126 0.09 9.34 11.52
C ALA A 126 0.18 8.16 12.49
N LYS A 127 0.41 6.96 11.96
CA LYS A 127 0.65 5.73 12.73
C LYS A 127 1.49 4.76 11.90
N VAL A 128 2.31 3.97 12.60
CA VAL A 128 2.96 2.79 12.02
C VAL A 128 2.29 1.56 12.60
N ILE A 129 1.87 0.64 11.74
CA ILE A 129 1.34 -0.67 12.15
C ILE A 129 2.41 -1.72 11.90
N ALA A 130 2.76 -2.46 12.94
CA ALA A 130 3.57 -3.66 12.82
C ALA A 130 2.64 -4.87 12.60
N TRP A 131 2.92 -5.68 11.57
CA TRP A 131 2.21 -6.92 11.27
C TRP A 131 3.18 -8.09 11.20
N ILE A 132 2.90 -9.14 11.96
CA ILE A 132 3.78 -10.29 12.15
C ILE A 132 3.21 -11.61 11.61
N GLY A 133 2.03 -11.58 11.01
CA GLY A 133 1.27 -12.78 10.61
C GLY A 133 0.18 -13.15 11.61
#